data_AF-A0A1V5DCS6-F1
#
_entry.id   AF-A0A1V5DCS6-F1
#
_cell.length_a   1.000
_cell.length_b   1.000
_cell.length_c   1.000
_cell.angle_alpha   90.00
_cell.angle_beta   90.00
_cell.angle_gamma   90.00
#
_symmetry.space_group_name_H-M   'P 1'
#
loop_
_entity.id
_entity.type
_entity.pdbx_description
1 polymer ?
#
loop_
_entity_poly.entity_id
_entity_poly.type
_entity_poly.pdbx_seq_one_letter_code
_entity_poly.pdbx_strand_id
1 'polypeptide(L)'
;MKKGETTYPEYYDPSEWRYETLLAAGAFRMNPAASSITALRGGKILFISGRQLRVFDPAGNSTEQIGFPPRLGNGQCVELDDGRLFCANLENKAAALLRLKE
;
A
#
# COMPACT_ATOMS: atom_id res chain seq x y z
N MET A 1 -3.82 17.44 8.98
CA MET A 1 -4.34 16.85 7.73
C MET A 1 -5.86 16.84 7.77
N LYS A 2 -6.54 17.49 6.82
CA LYS A 2 -8.01 17.46 6.73
C LYS A 2 -8.46 16.20 5.99
N LYS A 3 -9.60 15.64 6.42
CA LYS A 3 -10.23 14.44 5.85
C LYS A 3 -10.60 14.70 4.38
N GLY A 4 -9.95 14.01 3.43
CA GLY A 4 -10.41 13.93 2.02
C GLY A 4 -9.52 14.57 0.95
N GLU A 5 -8.38 15.16 1.30
CA GLU A 5 -7.42 15.61 0.29
C GLU A 5 -6.73 14.42 -0.37
N THR A 6 -6.62 14.46 -1.69
CA THR A 6 -5.84 13.51 -2.46
C THR A 6 -4.40 13.57 -1.99
N THR A 7 -3.87 12.47 -1.46
CA THR A 7 -2.49 12.39 -0.99
C THR A 7 -1.63 11.72 -2.04
N TYR A 8 -0.41 12.19 -2.17
CA TYR A 8 0.64 11.49 -2.89
C TYR A 8 1.54 10.83 -1.84
N PRO A 9 2.05 9.61 -2.10
CA PRO A 9 3.06 9.07 -1.23
C PRO A 9 4.31 9.96 -1.30
N GLU A 10 4.92 10.14 -0.14
CA GLU A 10 6.19 10.84 -0.01
C GLU A 10 7.20 9.86 0.56
N TYR A 11 8.45 9.98 0.13
CA TYR A 11 9.55 9.30 0.81
C TYR A 11 10.48 10.33 1.43
N TYR A 12 11.06 9.96 2.56
CA TYR A 12 12.07 10.75 3.24
C TYR A 12 13.44 10.21 2.87
N ASP A 13 14.29 11.05 2.29
CA ASP A 13 15.71 10.76 2.09
C ASP A 13 16.49 11.23 3.33
N PRO A 14 17.03 10.30 4.16
CA PRO A 14 17.80 10.67 5.35
C PRO A 14 19.19 11.22 5.02
N SER A 15 19.73 10.98 3.82
CA SER A 15 21.02 11.52 3.40
C SER A 15 20.93 13.01 3.03
N GLU A 16 19.77 13.42 2.50
CA GLU A 16 19.49 14.78 2.07
C GLU A 16 18.56 15.54 3.04
N TRP A 17 18.06 14.88 4.08
CA TRP A 17 17.14 15.41 5.08
C TRP A 17 15.88 16.06 4.49
N ARG A 18 15.34 15.51 3.40
CA ARG A 18 14.18 16.07 2.71
C ARG A 18 13.13 15.02 2.37
N TYR A 19 11.89 15.48 2.23
CA TYR A 19 10.79 14.70 1.66
C TYR A 19 10.67 14.97 0.17
N GLU A 20 10.37 13.92 -0.58
CA GLU A 20 10.04 14.02 -2.00
C GLU A 20 8.69 13.38 -2.30
N THR A 21 7.88 14.10 -3.06
CA THR A 21 6.56 13.64 -3.50
C THR A 21 6.67 12.75 -4.72
N LEU A 22 6.14 11.53 -4.62
CA LEU A 22 6.14 10.54 -5.70
C LEU A 22 4.92 10.71 -6.60
N LEU A 23 4.93 11.73 -7.47
CA LEU A 23 3.80 12.03 -8.35
C LEU A 23 3.40 10.86 -9.26
N ALA A 24 4.37 10.05 -9.67
CA ALA A 24 4.16 8.92 -10.57
C ALA A 24 3.72 7.63 -9.86
N ALA A 25 3.74 7.60 -8.52
CA ALA A 25 2.90 6.66 -7.77
C ALA A 25 1.39 6.95 -7.95
N GLY A 26 1.08 8.09 -8.55
CA GLY A 26 -0.28 8.56 -8.73
C GLY A 26 -0.87 9.11 -7.44
N ALA A 27 -1.95 9.86 -7.63
CA ALA A 27 -2.72 10.42 -6.55
C ALA A 27 -3.68 9.35 -6.01
N PHE A 28 -3.72 9.14 -4.69
CA PHE A 28 -4.76 8.31 -4.09
C PHE A 28 -5.15 8.80 -2.71
N ARG A 29 -6.41 8.56 -2.36
CA ARG A 29 -6.94 8.94 -1.05
C ARG A 29 -6.44 7.94 -0.01
N MET A 30 -5.37 8.30 0.70
CA MET A 30 -5.01 7.62 1.93
C MET A 30 -5.75 8.28 3.10
N ASN A 31 -6.27 7.44 3.99
CA ASN A 31 -6.66 7.90 5.31
C ASN A 31 -5.58 7.40 6.27
N PRO A 32 -4.65 8.25 6.75
CA PRO A 32 -3.54 7.79 7.59
C PRO A 32 -3.96 6.96 8.81
N ALA A 33 -5.16 7.22 9.36
CA ALA A 33 -5.70 6.47 10.50
C ALA A 33 -6.23 5.06 10.15
N ALA A 34 -6.33 4.74 8.86
CA ALA A 34 -6.99 3.56 8.33
C ALA A 34 -6.24 2.96 7.12
N SER A 35 -4.99 3.37 6.90
CA SER A 35 -4.15 2.88 5.82
C SER A 35 -2.94 2.16 6.38
N SER A 36 -2.45 1.17 5.65
CA SER A 36 -1.19 0.50 5.97
C SER A 36 -0.25 0.49 4.77
N ILE A 37 1.05 0.49 5.05
CA ILE A 37 2.12 0.41 4.06
C ILE A 37 2.98 -0.81 4.41
N THR A 38 3.25 -1.67 3.43
CA THR A 38 4.10 -2.85 3.60
C THR A 38 5.17 -2.83 2.52
N ALA A 39 6.44 -2.88 2.91
CA ALA A 39 7.54 -3.11 1.97
C ALA A 39 7.49 -4.54 1.46
N LEU A 40 7.65 -4.71 0.16
CA LEU A 40 7.68 -6.00 -0.50
C LEU A 40 9.10 -6.31 -0.98
N ARG A 41 9.39 -7.59 -1.18
CA ARG A 41 10.60 -8.06 -1.84
C ARG A 41 10.64 -7.52 -3.27
N GLY A 42 11.86 -7.28 -3.74
CA GLY A 42 12.08 -6.62 -5.03
C GLY A 42 11.91 -5.09 -4.98
N GLY A 43 11.76 -4.49 -3.79
CA GLY A 43 11.75 -3.03 -3.62
C GLY A 43 10.41 -2.37 -3.90
N LYS A 44 9.35 -3.15 -4.12
CA LYS A 44 7.98 -2.65 -4.31
C LYS A 44 7.34 -2.28 -2.96
N ILE A 45 6.29 -1.46 -3.01
CA ILE A 45 5.58 -0.98 -1.82
C ILE A 45 4.08 -1.26 -2.00
N LEU A 46 3.49 -1.95 -1.02
CA LEU A 46 2.06 -2.22 -0.95
C LEU A 46 1.36 -1.14 -0.12
N PHE A 47 0.32 -0.53 -0.68
CA PHE A 47 -0.56 0.41 0.00
C PHE A 47 -1.95 -0.20 0.18
N ILE A 48 -2.47 -0.13 1.39
CA ILE A 48 -3.84 -0.52 1.74
C ILE A 48 -4.57 0.70 2.27
N SER A 49 -5.70 1.04 1.68
CA SER A 49 -6.56 2.13 2.16
C SER A 49 -8.01 1.83 1.84
N GLY A 50 -8.86 1.64 2.86
CA GLY A 50 -10.27 1.34 2.65
C GLY A 50 -10.47 0.01 1.92
N ARG A 51 -10.90 0.07 0.66
CA ARG A 51 -11.11 -1.11 -0.21
C ARG A 51 -10.11 -1.17 -1.35
N GLN A 52 -9.03 -0.39 -1.27
CA GLN A 52 -8.02 -0.30 -2.32
C GLN A 52 -6.73 -0.95 -1.84
N LEU A 53 -6.23 -1.85 -2.68
CA LEU A 53 -4.89 -2.42 -2.59
C LEU A 53 -4.12 -1.93 -3.81
N ARG A 54 -2.98 -1.29 -3.60
CA ARG A 54 -2.11 -0.79 -4.68
C ARG A 54 -0.69 -1.25 -4.46
N VAL A 55 0.01 -1.54 -5.54
CA VAL A 55 1.45 -1.81 -5.53
C VAL A 55 2.13 -0.69 -6.30
N PHE A 56 3.11 -0.07 -5.66
CA PHE A 56 4.01 0.89 -6.27
C PHE A 56 5.34 0.21 -6.53
N ASP A 57 5.84 0.36 -7.74
CA ASP A 57 7.20 0.02 -8.13
C ASP A 57 8.03 1.31 -8.22
N PRO A 58 8.93 1.59 -7.26
CA PRO A 58 9.79 2.76 -7.30
C PRO A 58 10.77 2.77 -8.47
N ALA A 59 11.27 1.61 -8.90
CA ALA A 59 12.27 1.52 -9.95
C ALA A 59 11.63 1.79 -11.33
N GLY A 60 10.43 1.26 -11.56
CA GLY A 60 9.64 1.53 -12.76
C GLY A 60 8.81 2.82 -12.68
N ASN A 61 8.78 3.47 -11.51
CA ASN A 61 7.96 4.64 -11.22
C ASN A 61 6.50 4.46 -11.63
N SER A 62 5.91 3.33 -11.24
CA SER A 62 4.57 2.92 -11.70
C SER A 62 3.72 2.40 -10.55
N THR A 63 2.40 2.52 -10.68
CA THR A 63 1.45 1.99 -9.69
C THR A 63 0.35 1.20 -10.37
N GLU A 64 0.03 0.06 -9.75
CA GLU A 64 -1.09 -0.78 -10.16
C GLU A 64 -2.08 -0.96 -9.02
N GLN A 65 -3.37 -1.03 -9.37
CA GLN A 65 -4.41 -1.41 -8.42
C GLN A 65 -4.71 -2.89 -8.56
N ILE A 66 -4.72 -3.60 -7.42
CA ILE A 66 -4.89 -5.04 -7.37
C ILE A 66 -6.25 -5.37 -6.75
N GLY A 67 -6.82 -6.49 -7.19
CA GLY A 67 -8.05 -7.02 -6.62
C GLY A 67 -7.89 -7.25 -5.11
N PHE A 68 -8.79 -6.66 -4.33
CA PHE A 68 -8.75 -6.74 -2.88
C PHE A 68 -10.07 -7.28 -2.33
N PRO A 69 -10.05 -8.36 -1.52
CA PRO A 69 -11.26 -8.88 -0.89
C PRO A 69 -11.97 -7.78 -0.08
N PRO A 70 -13.23 -7.42 -0.40
CA PRO A 70 -13.90 -6.29 0.25
C PRO A 70 -14.01 -6.38 1.77
N ARG A 71 -14.02 -7.61 2.31
CA ARG A 71 -14.07 -7.87 3.76
C ARG A 71 -12.77 -7.54 4.50
N LEU A 72 -11.63 -7.48 3.80
CA LEU A 72 -10.37 -7.12 4.44
C LEU A 72 -10.31 -5.64 4.81
N GLY A 73 -10.98 -4.74 4.07
CA GLY A 73 -11.02 -3.31 4.42
C GLY A 73 -9.63 -2.73 4.74
N ASN A 74 -9.52 -2.03 5.87
CA ASN A 74 -8.26 -1.45 6.38
C ASN A 74 -7.35 -2.49 7.06
N GLY A 75 -7.23 -3.68 6.47
CA GLY A 75 -6.39 -4.74 7.01
C GLY A 75 -4.90 -4.43 6.90
N GLN A 76 -4.09 -5.27 7.54
CA GLN A 76 -2.64 -5.27 7.38
C GLN A 76 -2.24 -6.48 6.54
N CYS A 77 -1.16 -6.34 5.76
CA CYS A 77 -0.58 -7.46 5.02
C CYS A 77 0.89 -7.64 5.37
N VAL A 78 1.35 -8.88 5.26
CA VAL A 78 2.75 -9.28 5.29
C VAL A 78 3.02 -10.16 4.08
N GLU A 79 4.19 -9.97 3.45
CA GLU A 79 4.65 -10.86 2.39
C GLU A 79 5.27 -12.12 2.99
N LEU A 80 4.86 -13.28 2.48
CA LEU A 80 5.35 -14.58 2.86
C LEU A 80 6.57 -14.97 2.03
N ASP A 81 7.27 -16.03 2.45
CA ASP A 81 8.51 -16.46 1.80
C ASP A 81 8.34 -16.86 0.34
N ASP A 82 7.13 -17.26 -0.05
CA ASP A 82 6.78 -17.67 -1.40
C ASP A 82 6.15 -16.55 -2.25
N GLY A 83 6.26 -15.29 -1.80
CA GLY A 83 5.76 -14.11 -2.52
C GLY A 83 4.25 -13.90 -2.42
N ARG A 84 3.51 -14.76 -1.70
CA ARG A 84 2.10 -14.49 -1.37
C ARG A 84 2.00 -13.41 -0.30
N LEU A 85 0.88 -12.72 -0.28
CA LEU A 85 0.54 -11.79 0.81
C LEU A 85 -0.45 -12.47 1.75
N PHE A 86 -0.13 -12.54 3.04
CA PHE A 86 -1.11 -12.81 4.08
C PHE A 86 -1.68 -11.49 4.58
N CYS A 87 -2.98 -11.29 4.37
CA CYS A 87 -3.68 -10.07 4.75
C CYS A 87 -4.75 -10.39 5.79
N ALA A 88 -4.80 -9.62 6.86
CA ALA A 88 -5.76 -9.80 7.94
C ALA A 88 -6.34 -8.48 8.42
N ASN A 89 -7.62 -8.50 8.76
CA ASN A 89 -8.30 -7.43 9.47
C ASN A 89 -9.04 -8.02 10.66
N LEU A 90 -8.57 -7.66 11.86
CA LEU A 90 -9.09 -8.18 13.12
C LEU A 90 -10.48 -7.60 13.45
N GLU A 91 -10.74 -6.34 13.09
CA GLU A 91 -12.06 -5.71 13.30
C GLU A 91 -13.14 -6.41 12.49
N ASN A 92 -12.84 -6.72 11.23
CA ASN A 92 -13.75 -7.41 10.31
C ASN A 92 -13.70 -8.94 10.43
N LYS A 93 -12.83 -9.48 11.30
CA LYS A 93 -12.59 -10.93 11.47
C LYS A 93 -12.37 -11.64 10.12
N ALA A 94 -11.57 -11.02 9.26
CA ALA A 94 -11.33 -11.48 7.90
C ALA A 94 -9.83 -11.67 7.66
N ALA A 95 -9.49 -12.73 6.91
CA ALA A 95 -8.14 -12.97 6.44
C ALA A 95 -8.19 -13.53 5.00
N ALA A 96 -7.15 -13.26 4.22
CA ALA A 96 -6.98 -13.86 2.90
C ALA A 96 -5.49 -14.01 2.55
N LEU A 97 -5.22 -14.99 1.69
CA LEU A 97 -3.95 -15.12 0.99
C LEU A 97 -4.11 -14.57 -0.42
N LEU A 98 -3.29 -13.60 -0.80
CA LEU A 98 -3.32 -12.97 -2.10
C LEU A 98 -2.03 -13.29 -2.87
N ARG A 99 -2.14 -13.30 -4.20
CA ARG A 99 -0.98 -13.26 -5.10
C ARG A 99 -1.03 -11.94 -5.87
N LEU A 100 0.11 -11.26 -5.92
CA LEU A 100 0.31 -10.20 -6.89
C LEU A 100 0.33 -10.85 -8.27
N LYS A 101 -0.33 -10.24 -9.26
CA LYS A 101 -0.17 -10.69 -10.64
C LYS A 101 1.24 -10.32 -11.09
N GLU A 102 1.88 -11.20 -11.83
CA GLU A 102 3.13 -10.91 -12.53
C GLU A 102 2.89 -9.91 -13.67
#